data_AF-A0A7Y6YKE1-F1
#
_entry.id   AF-A0A7Y6YKE1-F1
#
_cell.length_a   1.000
_cell.length_b   1.000
_cell.length_c   1.000
_cell.angle_alpha   90.00
_cell.angle_beta   90.00
_cell.angle_gamma   90.00
#
_symmetry.space_group_name_H-M   'P 1'
#
loop_
_entity.id
_entity.type
_entity.pdbx_description
1 polymer ?
#
loop_
_entity_poly.entity_id
_entity_poly.type
_entity_poly.pdbx_seq_one_letter_code
_entity_poly.pdbx_strand_id
1 'polypeptide(L)'
;MQGGGRRPPEGLALIFATIGRPHMAQRLISSVRRHFPQMPVYVADQSEPEAEQAAFYEANGCTVAWLEHDAGVCAARNALLDLVREPYFVLCDDDFVLGPQTDFTPALTVLEHSPGTGVVGGRLFDVIDEPQGRRVQKRFWELLFHYDRDKGKLLTIPLHYFAPEPRDIGGVRCYDCDAVMNFAVFRTAMFDGQIRWDPQFKSNGEHEDFYLNLKVHGQHGVVYTPDLAAYHNPPPLVHESAYGRMRIRTRGWQMFLQKWGLRQFLELDEGLRLANMVDGLQPYAMGYEAFYRAAPMAPERAPVPAGCLQVSSLTGQAVPQGAWLEECPPEAPPVAARVGVSLDGTVTGVSGAWPAAAPAPVPVPAAPPAPAAGSRPRPEFEVSWPQAEAAGRDLFCYLRPGAGADGPGCLAAAEVVYSVAAGADYLVYRKPALAFGQELRTGQWNAVALPVPLLAAELRIEITVVRGGELLFECARALSLG
;
A
#
# COMPACT_ATOMS: atom_id res chain seq x y z
N MET A 1 -9.96 19.69 -31.73
CA MET A 1 -11.10 19.98 -30.84
C MET A 1 -10.59 20.86 -29.70
N GLN A 2 -11.06 22.10 -29.60
CA GLN A 2 -10.74 22.96 -28.45
C GLN A 2 -11.54 22.42 -27.26
N GLY A 3 -10.88 21.62 -26.41
CA GLY A 3 -11.50 21.13 -25.18
C GLY A 3 -11.70 22.30 -24.22
N GLY A 4 -12.96 22.65 -23.93
CA GLY A 4 -13.28 23.67 -22.93
C GLY A 4 -12.69 23.26 -21.58
N GLY A 5 -11.74 24.05 -21.08
CA GLY A 5 -11.19 23.85 -19.74
C GLY A 5 -12.30 23.91 -18.69
N ARG A 6 -12.19 23.08 -17.64
CA ARG A 6 -13.11 23.14 -16.50
C ARG A 6 -12.78 24.39 -15.69
N ARG A 7 -13.80 25.06 -15.17
CA ARG A 7 -13.58 26.06 -14.12
C ARG A 7 -13.05 25.31 -12.88
N PRO A 8 -11.94 25.73 -12.26
CA PRO A 8 -11.57 25.17 -10.97
C PRO A 8 -12.70 25.43 -9.97
N PRO A 9 -12.95 24.51 -9.02
CA PRO A 9 -13.81 24.82 -7.90
C PRO A 9 -13.36 26.11 -7.20
N GLU A 10 -14.32 26.89 -6.69
CA GLU A 10 -14.01 28.17 -6.05
C GLU A 10 -13.20 27.94 -4.76
N GLY A 11 -12.16 28.76 -4.55
CA GLY A 11 -11.33 28.67 -3.35
C GLY A 11 -10.40 27.46 -3.28
N LEU A 12 -10.02 26.88 -4.43
CA LEU A 12 -8.99 25.84 -4.52
C LEU A 12 -7.75 26.36 -5.25
N ALA A 13 -6.59 26.18 -4.62
CA ALA A 13 -5.27 26.37 -5.24
C ALA A 13 -4.53 25.05 -5.46
N LEU A 14 -3.50 25.05 -6.30
CA LEU A 14 -2.52 23.97 -6.40
C LEU A 14 -1.16 24.44 -5.88
N ILE A 15 -0.51 23.60 -5.08
CA ILE A 15 0.84 23.83 -4.59
C ILE A 15 1.75 22.65 -4.94
N PHE A 16 2.99 22.94 -5.33
CA PHE A 16 4.03 21.91 -5.50
C PHE A 16 5.44 22.47 -5.28
N ALA A 17 6.37 21.59 -4.91
CA ALA A 17 7.78 21.89 -4.78
C ALA A 17 8.58 21.27 -5.93
N THR A 18 9.63 21.95 -6.37
CA THR A 18 10.56 21.43 -7.39
C THR A 18 12.00 21.82 -7.10
N ILE A 19 12.93 21.04 -7.67
CA ILE A 19 14.37 21.30 -7.62
C ILE A 19 15.06 20.64 -8.82
N GLY A 20 15.74 21.45 -9.64
CA GLY A 20 16.54 20.98 -10.78
C GLY A 20 15.76 20.20 -11.84
N ARG A 21 14.43 20.37 -11.90
CA ARG A 21 13.54 19.63 -12.82
C ARG A 21 12.57 20.56 -13.57
N PRO A 22 13.07 21.60 -14.29
CA PRO A 22 12.22 22.60 -14.94
C PRO A 22 11.17 21.97 -15.89
N HIS A 23 11.56 20.97 -16.67
CA HIS A 23 10.67 20.26 -17.59
C HIS A 23 9.52 19.51 -16.88
N MET A 24 9.72 19.03 -15.65
CA MET A 24 8.66 18.40 -14.84
C MET A 24 7.65 19.46 -14.38
N ALA A 25 8.15 20.53 -13.76
CA ALA A 25 7.34 21.67 -13.32
C ALA A 25 6.53 22.26 -14.49
N GLN A 26 7.16 22.47 -15.65
CA GLN A 26 6.50 22.96 -16.86
C GLN A 26 5.39 22.02 -17.35
N ARG A 27 5.61 20.70 -17.29
CA ARG A 27 4.63 19.69 -17.69
C ARG A 27 3.42 19.68 -16.75
N LEU A 28 3.64 19.71 -15.44
CA LEU A 28 2.57 19.82 -14.45
C LEU A 28 1.76 21.09 -14.70
N ILE A 29 2.40 22.25 -14.76
CA ILE A 29 1.74 23.55 -15.00
C ILE A 29 0.96 23.53 -16.31
N SER A 30 1.53 22.99 -17.39
CA SER A 30 0.84 22.88 -18.68
C SER A 30 -0.41 22.01 -18.59
N SER A 31 -0.36 20.91 -17.82
CA SER A 31 -1.53 20.04 -17.59
C SER A 31 -2.60 20.75 -16.76
N VAL A 32 -2.20 21.50 -15.74
CA VAL A 32 -3.07 22.36 -14.93
C VAL A 32 -3.76 23.38 -15.81
N ARG A 33 -3.02 24.14 -16.62
CA ARG A 33 -3.58 25.19 -17.46
C ARG A 33 -4.51 24.64 -18.55
N ARG A 34 -4.26 23.42 -19.02
CA ARG A 34 -5.15 22.73 -19.97
C ARG A 34 -6.51 22.38 -19.35
N HIS A 35 -6.52 21.87 -18.12
CA HIS A 35 -7.74 21.33 -17.50
C HIS A 35 -8.45 22.34 -16.59
N PHE A 36 -7.70 23.24 -15.95
CA PHE A 36 -8.12 24.22 -14.97
C PHE A 36 -7.39 25.57 -15.20
N PRO A 37 -7.66 26.26 -16.32
CA PRO A 37 -6.89 27.44 -16.76
C PRO A 37 -6.83 28.57 -15.73
N GLN A 38 -7.84 28.68 -14.86
CA GLN A 38 -7.95 29.74 -13.85
C GLN A 38 -7.45 29.32 -12.44
N MET A 39 -6.99 28.08 -12.25
CA MET A 39 -6.58 27.61 -10.92
C MET A 39 -5.33 28.36 -10.45
N PRO A 40 -5.33 28.99 -9.25
CA PRO A 40 -4.10 29.51 -8.65
C PRO A 40 -3.05 28.40 -8.52
N VAL A 41 -1.80 28.70 -8.89
CA VAL A 41 -0.68 27.76 -8.79
C VAL A 41 0.45 28.43 -8.03
N TYR A 42 0.84 27.82 -6.90
CA TYR A 42 1.98 28.24 -6.09
C TYR A 42 3.12 27.23 -6.24
N VAL A 43 4.33 27.72 -6.49
CA VAL A 43 5.50 26.88 -6.78
C VAL A 43 6.62 27.23 -5.82
N ALA A 44 7.14 26.24 -5.09
CA ALA A 44 8.38 26.41 -4.34
C ALA A 44 9.53 25.84 -5.16
N ASP A 45 10.33 26.71 -5.75
CA ASP A 45 11.45 26.32 -6.60
C ASP A 45 12.76 26.52 -5.83
N GLN A 46 13.48 25.41 -5.66
CA GLN A 46 14.78 25.34 -4.98
C GLN A 46 15.93 25.23 -6.00
N SER A 47 15.66 25.52 -7.27
CA SER A 47 16.69 25.60 -8.31
C SER A 47 17.33 27.00 -8.29
N GLU A 48 18.52 27.11 -8.87
CA GLU A 48 19.04 28.45 -9.19
C GLU A 48 18.07 29.14 -10.17
N PRO A 49 17.63 30.38 -9.90
CA PRO A 49 16.64 31.04 -10.75
C PRO A 49 17.19 31.31 -12.16
N GLU A 50 16.71 30.56 -13.14
CA GLU A 50 16.99 30.79 -14.56
C GLU A 50 15.93 31.70 -15.18
N ALA A 51 16.35 32.64 -16.05
CA ALA A 51 15.46 33.62 -16.66
C ALA A 51 14.33 32.96 -17.48
N GLU A 52 14.62 31.85 -18.17
CA GLU A 52 13.63 31.11 -18.95
C GLU A 52 12.55 30.49 -18.06
N GLN A 53 12.94 29.86 -16.95
CA GLN A 53 12.01 29.26 -16.01
C GLN A 53 11.15 30.32 -15.30
N ALA A 54 11.74 31.44 -14.91
CA ALA A 54 11.02 32.57 -14.33
C ALA A 54 9.99 33.15 -15.32
N ALA A 55 10.38 33.35 -16.58
CA ALA A 55 9.47 33.82 -17.63
C ALA A 55 8.34 32.81 -17.89
N PHE A 56 8.62 31.50 -17.84
CA PHE A 56 7.59 30.47 -17.94
C PHE A 56 6.57 30.57 -16.80
N TYR A 57 7.03 30.71 -15.55
CA TYR A 57 6.14 30.86 -14.40
C TYR A 57 5.26 32.10 -14.51
N GLU A 58 5.84 33.24 -14.90
CA GLU A 58 5.11 34.49 -15.10
C GLU A 58 4.04 34.34 -16.21
N ALA A 59 4.42 33.80 -17.38
CA ALA A 59 3.51 33.58 -18.50
C ALA A 59 2.35 32.63 -18.16
N ASN A 60 2.51 31.78 -17.14
CA ASN A 60 1.48 30.87 -16.66
C ASN A 60 0.79 31.36 -15.38
N GLY A 61 1.02 32.60 -14.94
CA GLY A 61 0.37 33.16 -13.75
C GLY A 61 0.65 32.37 -12.48
N CYS A 62 1.86 31.85 -12.32
CA CYS A 62 2.29 31.15 -11.11
C CYS A 62 2.80 32.15 -10.06
N THR A 63 2.50 31.90 -8.79
CA THR A 63 3.16 32.58 -7.66
C THR A 63 4.32 31.73 -7.20
N VAL A 64 5.54 32.28 -7.18
CA VAL A 64 6.75 31.49 -6.93
C VAL A 64 7.41 31.89 -5.62
N ALA A 65 7.68 30.91 -4.76
CA ALA A 65 8.60 31.01 -3.64
C ALA A 65 9.97 30.49 -4.09
N TRP A 66 10.90 31.40 -4.34
CA TRP A 66 12.30 31.04 -4.58
C TRP A 66 12.99 30.74 -3.25
N LEU A 67 13.54 29.53 -3.12
CA LEU A 67 14.18 29.06 -1.90
C LEU A 67 15.66 28.79 -2.14
N GLU A 68 16.41 28.71 -1.04
CA GLU A 68 17.78 28.24 -1.11
C GLU A 68 17.86 26.85 -1.75
N HIS A 69 18.94 26.64 -2.51
CA HIS A 69 19.15 25.36 -3.16
C HIS A 69 19.14 24.22 -2.14
N ASP A 70 18.34 23.19 -2.42
CA ASP A 70 18.18 22.04 -1.53
C ASP A 70 17.71 22.40 -0.10
N ALA A 71 16.83 23.40 0.03
CA ALA A 71 16.17 23.72 1.31
C ALA A 71 15.43 22.52 1.92
N GLY A 72 14.93 21.60 1.09
CA GLY A 72 14.18 20.40 1.48
C GLY A 72 12.69 20.51 1.17
N VAL A 73 12.06 19.36 0.89
CA VAL A 73 10.64 19.30 0.49
C VAL A 73 9.70 19.85 1.58
N CYS A 74 10.01 19.64 2.86
CA CYS A 74 9.21 20.15 3.97
C CYS A 74 9.28 21.67 4.09
N ALA A 75 10.49 22.23 4.01
CA ALA A 75 10.68 23.68 4.00
C ALA A 75 9.94 24.32 2.81
N ALA A 76 10.01 23.67 1.63
CA ALA A 76 9.29 24.11 0.45
C ALA A 76 7.77 24.11 0.63
N ARG A 77 7.20 23.02 1.16
CA ARG A 77 5.76 22.95 1.44
C ARG A 77 5.30 24.00 2.45
N ASN A 78 6.08 24.23 3.51
CA ASN A 78 5.77 25.28 4.49
C ASN A 78 5.81 26.69 3.88
N ALA A 79 6.80 26.97 3.03
CA ALA A 79 6.87 28.25 2.34
C ALA A 79 5.63 28.49 1.45
N LEU A 80 5.10 27.44 0.82
CA LEU A 80 3.86 27.51 0.05
C LEU A 80 2.64 27.72 0.93
N LEU A 81 2.54 27.04 2.08
CA LEU A 81 1.45 27.26 3.04
C LEU A 81 1.36 28.73 3.47
N ASP A 82 2.49 29.41 3.64
CA ASP A 82 2.52 30.82 4.04
C ASP A 82 2.02 31.77 2.92
N LEU A 83 1.99 31.30 1.67
CA LEU A 83 1.51 32.06 0.51
C LEU A 83 0.05 31.79 0.14
N VAL A 84 -0.42 30.55 0.32
CA VAL A 84 -1.80 30.15 -0.01
C VAL A 84 -2.81 31.01 0.74
N ARG A 85 -3.81 31.51 0.02
CA ARG A 85 -4.92 32.31 0.58
C ARG A 85 -6.26 31.62 0.46
N GLU A 86 -6.30 30.58 -0.34
CA GLU A 86 -7.46 29.78 -0.65
C GLU A 86 -7.83 28.91 0.56
N PRO A 87 -9.14 28.69 0.83
CA PRO A 87 -9.58 27.83 1.93
C PRO A 87 -9.17 26.37 1.74
N TYR A 88 -8.88 25.97 0.51
CA TYR A 88 -8.40 24.64 0.15
C TYR A 88 -7.20 24.72 -0.79
N PHE A 89 -6.31 23.74 -0.71
CA PHE A 89 -5.26 23.56 -1.70
C PHE A 89 -5.07 22.08 -2.03
N VAL A 90 -4.69 21.77 -3.27
CA VAL A 90 -4.16 20.46 -3.64
C VAL A 90 -2.65 20.47 -3.50
N LEU A 91 -2.13 19.52 -2.73
CA LEU A 91 -0.73 19.15 -2.73
C LEU A 91 -0.49 18.16 -3.87
N CYS A 92 0.50 18.42 -4.72
CA CYS A 92 1.02 17.49 -5.71
C CYS A 92 2.54 17.58 -5.81
N ASP A 93 3.19 16.49 -6.25
CA ASP A 93 4.60 16.53 -6.63
C ASP A 93 4.74 16.98 -8.10
N ASP A 94 5.91 17.53 -8.47
CA ASP A 94 6.17 18.14 -9.80
C ASP A 94 6.16 17.15 -10.98
N ASP A 95 6.22 15.85 -10.70
CA ASP A 95 6.14 14.77 -11.68
C ASP A 95 4.71 14.27 -11.93
N PHE A 96 3.70 14.93 -11.35
CA PHE A 96 2.31 14.61 -11.63
C PHE A 96 1.80 15.27 -12.91
N VAL A 97 0.73 14.70 -13.47
CA VAL A 97 0.04 15.21 -14.64
C VAL A 97 -1.47 15.13 -14.40
N LEU A 98 -2.14 16.28 -14.48
CA LEU A 98 -3.60 16.31 -14.42
C LEU A 98 -4.19 15.88 -15.75
N GLY A 99 -5.19 15.02 -15.69
CA GLY A 99 -5.82 14.41 -16.86
C GLY A 99 -7.31 14.74 -16.99
N PRO A 100 -7.96 14.27 -18.07
CA PRO A 100 -9.40 14.43 -18.26
C PRO A 100 -10.27 13.86 -17.12
N GLN A 101 -9.75 12.86 -16.41
CA GLN A 101 -10.39 12.23 -15.26
C GLN A 101 -10.12 12.96 -13.93
N THR A 102 -9.23 13.95 -13.91
CA THR A 102 -8.99 14.73 -12.69
C THR A 102 -10.21 15.61 -12.41
N ASP A 103 -10.86 15.37 -11.28
CA ASP A 103 -11.95 16.17 -10.76
C ASP A 103 -11.76 16.38 -9.25
N PHE A 104 -11.70 17.65 -8.83
CA PHE A 104 -11.53 18.03 -7.43
C PHE A 104 -12.86 18.17 -6.68
N THR A 105 -13.99 18.16 -7.40
CA THR A 105 -15.33 18.30 -6.82
C THR A 105 -15.60 17.27 -5.71
N PRO A 106 -15.32 15.96 -5.90
CA PRO A 106 -15.58 14.98 -4.84
C PRO A 106 -14.81 15.26 -3.55
N ALA A 107 -13.55 15.69 -3.66
CA ALA A 107 -12.71 15.98 -2.50
C ALA A 107 -13.21 17.21 -1.72
N LEU A 108 -13.64 18.25 -2.43
CA LEU A 108 -14.22 19.44 -1.80
C LEU A 108 -15.57 19.15 -1.17
N THR A 109 -16.42 18.36 -1.82
CA THR A 109 -17.69 17.91 -1.25
C THR A 109 -17.45 17.20 0.10
N VAL A 110 -16.46 16.30 0.16
CA VAL A 110 -16.11 15.62 1.42
C VAL A 110 -15.66 16.61 2.49
N LEU A 111 -14.76 17.54 2.16
CA LEU A 111 -14.29 18.55 3.11
C LEU A 111 -15.44 19.46 3.59
N GLU A 112 -16.34 19.90 2.72
CA GLU A 112 -17.46 20.77 3.09
C GLU A 112 -18.50 20.07 3.98
N HIS A 113 -18.78 18.80 3.72
CA HIS A 113 -19.78 18.03 4.47
C HIS A 113 -19.21 17.34 5.72
N SER A 114 -17.88 17.30 5.87
CA SER A 114 -17.20 16.73 7.03
C SER A 114 -16.18 17.73 7.61
N PRO A 115 -16.61 18.64 8.51
CA PRO A 115 -15.71 19.62 9.12
C PRO A 115 -14.53 19.00 9.88
N GLY A 116 -14.70 17.79 10.42
CA GLY A 116 -13.64 17.03 11.07
C GLY A 116 -12.60 16.42 10.12
N THR A 117 -12.81 16.50 8.80
CA THR A 117 -11.84 16.05 7.79
C THR A 117 -10.97 17.24 7.36
N GLY A 118 -9.66 17.04 7.39
CA GLY A 118 -8.67 18.04 6.96
C GLY A 118 -7.99 17.69 5.64
N VAL A 119 -7.92 16.40 5.30
CA VAL A 119 -7.21 15.92 4.12
C VAL A 119 -8.07 14.91 3.36
N VAL A 120 -8.17 15.07 2.05
CA VAL A 120 -8.80 14.12 1.14
C VAL A 120 -7.83 13.70 0.05
N GLY A 121 -7.34 12.46 0.13
CA GLY A 121 -6.42 11.87 -0.84
C GLY A 121 -7.12 11.31 -2.07
N GLY A 122 -6.43 11.38 -3.20
CA GLY A 122 -6.87 10.84 -4.47
C GLY A 122 -6.11 9.59 -4.89
N ARG A 123 -6.66 8.92 -5.90
CA ARG A 123 -6.01 7.82 -6.62
C ARG A 123 -4.92 8.35 -7.55
N LEU A 124 -3.80 7.64 -7.60
CA LEU A 124 -2.75 7.91 -8.58
C LEU A 124 -2.57 6.73 -9.54
N PHE A 125 -2.16 7.07 -10.75
CA PHE A 125 -1.80 6.11 -11.78
C PHE A 125 -0.36 6.34 -12.20
N ASP A 126 0.53 5.38 -11.94
CA ASP A 126 1.90 5.44 -12.43
C ASP A 126 1.89 5.22 -13.95
N VAL A 127 2.52 6.15 -14.66
CA VAL A 127 2.76 6.08 -16.10
C VAL A 127 4.20 5.62 -16.30
N ILE A 128 4.35 4.45 -16.90
CA ILE A 128 5.65 3.84 -17.17
C ILE A 128 5.86 3.86 -18.68
N ASP A 129 6.87 4.58 -19.12
CA ASP A 129 7.31 4.57 -20.53
C ASP A 129 8.23 3.35 -20.73
N GLU A 130 7.78 2.38 -21.52
CA GLU A 130 8.52 1.15 -21.87
C GLU A 130 8.85 1.16 -23.37
N PRO A 131 9.87 0.42 -23.84
CA PRO A 131 10.23 0.37 -25.25
C PRO A 131 9.07 -0.02 -26.18
N GLN A 132 8.14 -0.86 -25.70
CA GLN A 132 6.98 -1.37 -26.44
C GLN A 132 5.74 -0.47 -26.33
N GLY A 133 5.78 0.60 -25.53
CA GLY A 133 4.66 1.51 -25.33
C GLY A 133 4.55 2.01 -23.90
N ARG A 134 3.44 2.68 -23.62
CA ARG A 134 3.17 3.26 -22.31
C ARG A 134 2.24 2.35 -21.51
N ARG A 135 2.69 1.93 -20.33
CA ARG A 135 1.87 1.19 -19.36
C ARG A 135 1.36 2.14 -18.29
N VAL A 136 0.12 1.92 -17.84
CA VAL A 136 -0.49 2.68 -16.75
C VAL A 136 -0.94 1.70 -15.67
N GLN A 137 -0.46 1.88 -14.45
CA GLN A 137 -0.81 1.02 -13.31
C GLN A 137 -1.34 1.86 -12.15
N LYS A 138 -2.21 1.27 -11.32
CA LYS A 138 -2.70 1.94 -10.11
C LYS A 138 -1.58 1.99 -9.07
N ARG A 139 -1.41 3.14 -8.44
CA ARG A 139 -0.55 3.32 -7.27
C ARG A 139 -1.42 3.34 -6.01
N PHE A 140 -1.09 2.49 -5.06
CA PHE A 140 -1.79 2.42 -3.76
C PHE A 140 -0.87 2.96 -2.66
N TRP A 141 -1.38 3.90 -1.87
CA TRP A 141 -0.68 4.43 -0.68
C TRP A 141 -1.65 5.11 0.29
N GLU A 142 -2.90 4.73 0.24
CA GLU A 142 -3.87 5.00 1.29
C GLU A 142 -3.60 4.04 2.44
N LEU A 143 -3.11 4.55 3.58
CA LEU A 143 -2.55 3.73 4.66
C LEU A 143 -3.33 3.91 5.96
N LEU A 144 -3.46 2.82 6.73
CA LEU A 144 -3.67 2.86 8.17
C LEU A 144 -2.35 2.75 8.91
N PHE A 145 -2.22 3.50 9.99
CA PHE A 145 -1.07 3.53 10.88
C PHE A 145 -1.45 2.84 12.19
N HIS A 146 -0.73 1.79 12.55
CA HIS A 146 -0.76 1.21 13.88
C HIS A 146 0.54 1.58 14.61
N TYR A 147 0.45 2.58 15.49
CA TYR A 147 1.58 3.10 16.25
C TYR A 147 1.53 2.62 17.71
N ASP A 148 2.41 1.69 18.05
CA ASP A 148 2.66 1.22 19.41
C ASP A 148 3.85 2.00 19.98
N ARG A 149 3.54 3.08 20.71
CA ARG A 149 4.52 3.98 21.29
C ARG A 149 5.41 3.28 22.34
N ASP A 150 4.82 2.43 23.18
CA ASP A 150 5.53 1.79 24.28
C ASP A 150 6.53 0.76 23.76
N LYS A 151 6.17 0.04 22.69
CA LYS A 151 7.08 -0.90 22.02
C LYS A 151 7.95 -0.22 20.96
N GLY A 152 7.71 1.05 20.64
CA GLY A 152 8.42 1.80 19.60
C GLY A 152 8.24 1.14 18.24
N LYS A 153 7.01 0.80 17.86
CA LYS A 153 6.68 0.14 16.60
C LYS A 153 5.67 0.95 15.81
N LEU A 154 5.91 1.07 14.51
CA LEU A 154 4.92 1.56 13.56
C LEU A 154 4.69 0.47 12.52
N LEU A 155 3.42 0.14 12.28
CA LEU A 155 2.99 -0.70 11.17
C LEU A 155 2.09 0.12 10.26
N THR A 156 2.34 0.08 8.95
CA THR A 156 1.45 0.68 7.96
C THR A 156 0.79 -0.38 7.09
N ILE A 157 -0.53 -0.24 6.94
CA ILE A 157 -1.38 -1.21 6.25
C ILE A 157 -2.13 -0.48 5.14
N PRO A 158 -1.84 -0.76 3.87
CA PRO A 158 -2.60 -0.19 2.76
C PRO A 158 -4.07 -0.61 2.77
N LEU A 159 -5.01 0.30 2.46
CA LEU A 159 -6.45 0.02 2.53
C LEU A 159 -6.86 -1.15 1.62
N HIS A 160 -6.19 -1.32 0.48
CA HIS A 160 -6.50 -2.37 -0.47
C HIS A 160 -6.27 -3.79 0.09
N TYR A 161 -5.54 -3.95 1.20
CA TYR A 161 -5.36 -5.26 1.85
C TYR A 161 -6.56 -5.73 2.67
N PHE A 162 -7.44 -4.84 3.13
CA PHE A 162 -8.52 -5.20 4.04
C PHE A 162 -9.90 -4.61 3.66
N ALA A 163 -9.98 -3.85 2.56
CA ALA A 163 -11.22 -3.36 1.95
C ALA A 163 -12.22 -2.76 2.97
N PRO A 164 -11.89 -1.61 3.60
CA PRO A 164 -12.75 -0.99 4.61
C PRO A 164 -14.14 -0.69 4.05
N GLU A 165 -15.14 -0.68 4.94
CA GLU A 165 -16.49 -0.26 4.55
C GLU A 165 -16.47 1.21 4.07
N PRO A 166 -16.99 1.50 2.88
CA PRO A 166 -17.03 2.86 2.38
C PRO A 166 -17.99 3.70 3.22
N ARG A 167 -17.63 4.95 3.45
CA ARG A 167 -18.52 6.00 3.92
C ARG A 167 -19.07 6.78 2.73
N ASP A 168 -20.31 7.23 2.87
CA ASP A 168 -20.90 8.22 1.97
C ASP A 168 -20.88 9.58 2.69
N ILE A 169 -20.21 10.56 2.10
CA ILE A 169 -20.16 11.93 2.60
C ILE A 169 -20.58 12.85 1.46
N GLY A 170 -21.79 13.40 1.55
CA GLY A 170 -22.34 14.27 0.49
C GLY A 170 -22.52 13.57 -0.86
N GLY A 171 -22.79 12.27 -0.88
CA GLY A 171 -22.89 11.47 -2.10
C GLY A 171 -21.55 11.01 -2.67
N VAL A 172 -20.44 11.28 -1.97
CA VAL A 172 -19.09 10.85 -2.36
C VAL A 172 -18.71 9.61 -1.56
N ARG A 173 -18.31 8.55 -2.28
CA ARG A 173 -17.75 7.36 -1.67
C ARG A 173 -16.34 7.64 -1.19
N CYS A 174 -16.08 7.34 0.08
CA CYS A 174 -14.80 7.60 0.70
C CYS A 174 -14.44 6.56 1.77
N TYR A 175 -13.17 6.55 2.19
CA TYR A 175 -12.64 5.59 3.14
C TYR A 175 -11.77 6.32 4.16
N ASP A 176 -11.99 6.05 5.45
CA ASP A 176 -11.14 6.61 6.50
C ASP A 176 -9.74 5.97 6.42
N CYS A 177 -8.71 6.81 6.54
CA CYS A 177 -7.31 6.39 6.57
C CYS A 177 -6.49 7.32 7.47
N ASP A 178 -5.22 6.99 7.66
CA ASP A 178 -4.29 7.80 8.44
C ASP A 178 -3.31 8.58 7.56
N ALA A 179 -3.01 8.05 6.37
CA ALA A 179 -2.15 8.70 5.39
C ALA A 179 -2.63 8.43 3.96
N VAL A 180 -2.33 9.37 3.06
CA VAL A 180 -2.61 9.29 1.62
C VAL A 180 -1.41 9.83 0.87
N MET A 181 -1.27 9.46 -0.41
CA MET A 181 -0.14 9.92 -1.23
C MET A 181 -0.10 11.46 -1.30
N ASN A 182 1.04 12.03 -1.72
CA ASN A 182 1.19 13.47 -2.02
C ASN A 182 0.31 13.95 -3.21
N PHE A 183 -0.87 13.36 -3.44
CA PHE A 183 -1.95 13.86 -4.27
C PHE A 183 -3.21 13.97 -3.41
N ALA A 184 -3.38 15.09 -2.73
CA ALA A 184 -4.47 15.27 -1.79
C ALA A 184 -4.93 16.73 -1.70
N VAL A 185 -6.21 16.94 -1.44
CA VAL A 185 -6.79 18.24 -1.16
C VAL A 185 -6.82 18.45 0.35
N PHE A 186 -6.28 19.57 0.80
CA PHE A 186 -6.16 19.97 2.18
C PHE A 186 -7.07 21.15 2.49
N ARG A 187 -7.65 21.17 3.69
CA ARG A 187 -8.24 22.36 4.29
C ARG A 187 -7.14 23.26 4.84
N THR A 188 -7.00 24.47 4.33
CA THR A 188 -5.95 25.40 4.77
C THR A 188 -6.02 25.72 6.26
N ALA A 189 -7.23 25.89 6.81
CA ALA A 189 -7.44 26.17 8.24
C ALA A 189 -6.94 25.06 9.18
N MET A 190 -6.67 23.83 8.69
CA MET A 190 -6.12 22.77 9.54
C MET A 190 -4.70 23.09 10.05
N PHE A 191 -3.99 23.97 9.33
CA PHE A 191 -2.61 24.35 9.64
C PHE A 191 -2.51 25.45 10.71
N ASP A 192 -3.62 26.06 11.11
CA ASP A 192 -3.66 27.04 12.21
C ASP A 192 -3.35 26.38 13.57
N GLY A 193 -3.58 25.07 13.68
CA GLY A 193 -3.35 24.23 14.87
C GLY A 193 -1.94 23.66 15.03
N GLN A 194 -0.92 24.28 14.42
CA GLN A 194 0.52 23.90 14.49
C GLN A 194 0.96 22.62 13.77
N ILE A 195 0.07 21.84 13.16
CA ILE A 195 0.49 20.69 12.33
C ILE A 195 1.07 21.22 11.02
N ARG A 196 2.41 21.26 10.93
CA ARG A 196 3.18 21.61 9.73
C ARG A 196 4.15 20.50 9.36
N TRP A 197 4.70 20.54 8.15
CA TRP A 197 5.82 19.68 7.79
C TRP A 197 7.05 20.08 8.60
N ASP A 198 7.76 19.12 9.16
CA ASP A 198 8.96 19.41 9.93
C ASP A 198 10.12 19.78 8.96
N PRO A 199 10.61 21.03 8.99
CA PRO A 199 11.58 21.52 8.00
C PRO A 199 12.94 20.83 8.10
N GLN A 200 13.21 20.04 9.14
CA GLN A 200 14.44 19.28 9.24
C GLN A 200 14.51 18.15 8.19
N PHE A 201 13.36 17.65 7.70
CA PHE A 201 13.29 16.62 6.68
C PHE A 201 13.45 17.22 5.27
N LYS A 202 14.55 16.87 4.61
CA LYS A 202 14.78 17.29 3.22
C LYS A 202 14.12 16.37 2.18
N SER A 203 14.14 15.07 2.44
CA SER A 203 13.54 14.00 1.64
C SER A 203 13.57 12.70 2.44
N ASN A 204 12.60 11.85 2.17
CA ASN A 204 12.30 10.61 2.87
C ASN A 204 11.92 10.73 4.36
N GLY A 205 10.90 9.99 4.81
CA GLY A 205 10.41 10.02 6.19
C GLY A 205 9.54 11.23 6.54
N GLU A 206 9.54 12.30 5.73
CA GLU A 206 8.68 13.47 5.96
C GLU A 206 7.19 13.16 5.85
N HIS A 207 6.85 12.17 5.02
CA HIS A 207 5.48 11.91 4.63
C HIS A 207 4.77 11.18 5.77
N GLU A 208 5.44 10.17 6.28
CA GLU A 208 5.07 9.39 7.46
C GLU A 208 5.12 10.27 8.70
N ASP A 209 6.14 11.13 8.83
CA ASP A 209 6.21 12.12 9.91
C ASP A 209 4.98 13.02 9.94
N PHE A 210 4.63 13.63 8.81
CA PHE A 210 3.50 14.55 8.71
C PHE A 210 2.18 13.87 9.10
N TYR A 211 1.90 12.70 8.54
CA TYR A 211 0.64 12.00 8.81
C TYR A 211 0.59 11.38 10.21
N LEU A 212 1.72 10.90 10.74
CA LEU A 212 1.76 10.43 12.13
C LEU A 212 1.60 11.60 13.11
N ASN A 213 2.19 12.75 12.81
CA ASN A 213 1.97 13.99 13.57
C ASN A 213 0.49 14.40 13.54
N LEU A 214 -0.13 14.38 12.35
CA LEU A 214 -1.55 14.68 12.18
C LEU A 214 -2.42 13.70 12.97
N LYS A 215 -2.11 12.40 12.94
CA LYS A 215 -2.86 11.36 13.67
C LYS A 215 -2.76 11.51 15.18
N VAL A 216 -1.57 11.76 15.70
CA VAL A 216 -1.30 11.76 17.15
C VAL A 216 -1.64 13.10 17.80
N HIS A 217 -1.43 14.20 17.08
CA HIS A 217 -1.52 15.56 17.63
C HIS A 217 -2.55 16.45 16.93
N GLY A 218 -3.05 16.06 15.75
CA GLY A 218 -4.02 16.83 15.01
C GLY A 218 -5.47 16.62 15.46
N GLN A 219 -6.34 17.51 14.99
CA GLN A 219 -7.78 17.47 15.23
C GLN A 219 -8.58 17.01 14.01
N HIS A 220 -7.90 16.79 12.89
CA HIS A 220 -8.52 16.52 11.60
C HIS A 220 -8.19 15.10 11.13
N GLY A 221 -9.19 14.42 10.60
CA GLY A 221 -9.04 13.11 9.96
C GLY A 221 -8.55 13.21 8.51
N VAL A 222 -8.05 12.08 8.02
CA VAL A 222 -7.64 11.85 6.63
C VAL A 222 -8.63 10.88 5.98
N VAL A 223 -9.04 11.20 4.76
CA VAL A 223 -9.99 10.40 4.00
C VAL A 223 -9.43 10.15 2.60
N TYR A 224 -9.67 8.97 2.06
CA TYR A 224 -9.37 8.62 0.67
C TYR A 224 -10.65 8.57 -0.16
N THR A 225 -10.64 9.16 -1.35
CA THR A 225 -11.71 8.94 -2.35
C THR A 225 -11.13 8.47 -3.68
N PRO A 226 -11.70 7.42 -4.29
CA PRO A 226 -11.28 6.94 -5.61
C PRO A 226 -11.67 7.88 -6.75
N ASP A 227 -12.55 8.86 -6.50
CA ASP A 227 -13.14 9.74 -7.49
C ASP A 227 -12.28 10.99 -7.76
N LEU A 228 -11.29 11.26 -6.91
CA LEU A 228 -10.19 12.19 -7.19
C LEU A 228 -9.03 11.40 -7.80
N ALA A 229 -8.56 11.77 -8.99
CA ALA A 229 -7.49 11.03 -9.66
C ALA A 229 -6.49 11.89 -10.44
N ALA A 230 -5.22 11.46 -10.49
CA ALA A 230 -4.18 12.03 -11.34
C ALA A 230 -3.20 10.96 -11.83
N TYR A 231 -2.31 11.36 -12.75
CA TYR A 231 -1.20 10.53 -13.22
C TYR A 231 0.10 10.94 -12.54
N HIS A 232 0.92 9.96 -12.21
CA HIS A 232 2.30 10.14 -11.75
C HIS A 232 3.22 9.67 -12.86
N ASN A 233 4.03 10.57 -13.40
CA ASN A 233 4.92 10.29 -14.53
C ASN A 233 6.36 10.68 -14.19
N PRO A 234 7.01 9.96 -13.26
CA PRO A 234 8.36 10.29 -12.84
C PRO A 234 9.33 10.01 -13.99
N PRO A 235 10.36 10.86 -14.19
CA PRO A 235 11.45 10.50 -15.07
C PRO A 235 12.20 9.29 -14.48
N PRO A 236 12.88 8.47 -15.31
CA PRO A 236 13.74 7.42 -14.80
C PRO A 236 14.72 7.97 -13.77
N LEU A 237 14.75 7.36 -12.58
CA LEU A 237 15.64 7.79 -11.51
C LEU A 237 17.08 7.40 -11.87
N VAL A 238 17.87 8.38 -12.30
CA VAL A 238 19.30 8.22 -12.49
C VAL A 238 20.01 8.52 -11.17
N HIS A 239 20.44 7.50 -10.45
CA HIS A 239 21.04 7.62 -9.11
C HIS A 239 22.26 8.55 -9.07
N GLU A 240 23.04 8.58 -10.15
CA GLU A 240 24.23 9.41 -10.30
C GLU A 240 23.91 10.87 -10.67
N SER A 241 22.66 11.19 -10.99
CA SER A 241 22.24 12.57 -11.23
C SER A 241 22.24 13.38 -9.93
N ALA A 242 22.34 14.71 -10.04
CA ALA A 242 22.25 15.60 -8.89
C ALA A 242 20.91 15.37 -8.14
N TYR A 243 19.80 15.32 -8.86
CA TYR A 243 18.49 15.01 -8.30
C TYR A 243 18.43 13.60 -7.67
N GLY A 244 18.97 12.59 -8.35
CA GLY A 244 19.01 11.22 -7.85
C GLY A 244 19.66 11.11 -6.48
N ARG A 245 20.82 11.75 -6.28
CA ARG A 245 21.51 11.82 -4.98
C ARG A 245 20.67 12.49 -3.90
N MET A 246 19.88 13.50 -4.25
CA MET A 246 18.99 14.18 -3.29
C MET A 246 17.79 13.32 -2.90
N ARG A 247 17.24 12.57 -3.86
CA ARG A 247 16.05 11.72 -3.67
C ARG A 247 16.31 10.46 -2.85
N ILE A 248 17.52 9.90 -2.91
CA ILE A 248 17.89 8.64 -2.22
C ILE A 248 18.47 8.82 -0.82
N ARG A 249 18.35 10.01 -0.22
CA ARG A 249 18.90 10.29 1.11
C ARG A 249 18.20 9.47 2.20
N THR A 250 18.96 8.64 2.91
CA THR A 250 18.49 7.80 4.03
C THR A 250 18.28 8.54 5.34
N ARG A 251 18.95 9.68 5.51
CA ARG A 251 18.94 10.45 6.76
C ARG A 251 17.52 10.83 7.22
N GLY A 252 16.61 11.10 6.31
CA GLY A 252 15.23 11.45 6.66
C GLY A 252 14.52 10.35 7.46
N TRP A 253 14.72 9.08 7.13
CA TRP A 253 14.16 7.99 7.94
C TRP A 253 14.83 7.81 9.29
N GLN A 254 16.13 8.06 9.40
CA GLN A 254 16.82 8.07 10.70
C GLN A 254 16.14 9.07 11.63
N MET A 255 15.92 10.27 11.12
CA MET A 255 15.29 11.36 11.85
C MET A 255 13.85 11.01 12.21
N PHE A 256 13.10 10.41 11.28
CA PHE A 256 11.74 9.93 11.55
C PHE A 256 11.71 8.92 12.70
N LEU A 257 12.52 7.86 12.61
CA LEU A 257 12.59 6.81 13.64
C LEU A 257 13.00 7.40 14.99
N GLN A 258 14.02 8.27 15.00
CA GLN A 258 14.50 8.93 16.22
C GLN A 258 13.44 9.85 16.84
N LYS A 259 12.81 10.71 16.03
CA LYS A 259 11.78 11.67 16.46
C LYS A 259 10.61 10.96 17.15
N TRP A 260 10.18 9.84 16.61
CA TRP A 260 9.03 9.08 17.10
C TRP A 260 9.39 7.94 18.07
N GLY A 261 10.67 7.82 18.46
CA GLY A 261 11.13 6.75 19.35
C GLY A 261 10.91 5.35 18.79
N LEU A 262 10.90 5.21 17.46
CA LEU A 262 10.64 3.96 16.76
C LEU A 262 11.90 3.11 16.72
N ARG A 263 11.77 1.87 17.19
CA ARG A 263 12.75 0.79 17.01
C ARG A 263 12.49 0.04 15.71
N GLN A 264 11.21 -0.07 15.31
CA GLN A 264 10.77 -0.79 14.13
C GLN A 264 9.70 0.00 13.39
N PHE A 265 9.82 0.07 12.08
CA PHE A 265 8.80 0.59 11.19
C PHE A 265 8.60 -0.40 10.04
N LEU A 266 7.46 -1.09 10.04
CA LEU A 266 7.09 -2.05 9.02
C LEU A 266 6.06 -1.43 8.08
N GLU A 267 6.44 -1.33 6.81
CA GLU A 267 5.52 -1.04 5.72
C GLU A 267 5.22 -2.35 5.00
N LEU A 268 3.95 -2.76 4.92
CA LEU A 268 3.63 -4.10 4.39
C LEU A 268 4.12 -4.32 2.94
N ASP A 269 4.12 -3.28 2.12
CA ASP A 269 4.63 -3.33 0.74
C ASP A 269 6.11 -2.95 0.61
N GLU A 270 6.61 -2.09 1.50
CA GLU A 270 7.94 -1.45 1.40
C GLU A 270 8.94 -2.01 2.44
N GLY A 271 8.58 -3.08 3.14
CA GLY A 271 9.46 -3.81 4.06
C GLY A 271 9.72 -3.15 5.41
N LEU A 272 10.71 -3.71 6.13
CA LEU A 272 11.04 -3.35 7.50
C LEU A 272 12.20 -2.34 7.58
N ARG A 273 12.02 -1.30 8.38
CA ARG A 273 13.05 -0.35 8.79
C ARG A 273 13.31 -0.51 10.29
N LEU A 274 14.58 -0.50 10.69
CA LEU A 274 15.02 -0.63 12.07
C LEU A 274 15.93 0.54 12.41
N ALA A 275 15.84 1.05 13.63
CA ALA A 275 16.63 2.19 14.08
C ALA A 275 18.16 2.00 13.89
N ASN A 276 18.65 0.77 14.01
CA ASN A 276 20.07 0.42 13.86
C ASN A 276 20.50 0.07 12.43
N MET A 277 19.57 -0.12 11.49
CA MET A 277 19.90 -0.45 10.09
C MET A 277 20.21 0.77 9.24
N VAL A 278 19.92 1.97 9.74
CA VAL A 278 19.92 3.15 8.88
C VAL A 278 21.31 3.81 8.78
N ASP A 279 22.30 3.35 9.56
CA ASP A 279 23.71 3.76 9.43
C ASP A 279 24.43 2.90 8.39
N GLY A 280 24.19 3.18 7.11
CA GLY A 280 24.86 2.51 6.00
C GLY A 280 24.01 2.46 4.75
N LEU A 281 24.59 2.91 3.63
CA LEU A 281 24.02 2.80 2.28
C LEU A 281 23.85 1.33 1.87
N GLN A 282 22.75 0.71 2.26
CA GLN A 282 22.15 -0.38 1.50
C GLN A 282 20.71 0.05 1.17
N PRO A 283 20.24 -0.14 -0.08
CA PRO A 283 18.98 0.43 -0.51
C PRO A 283 17.86 -0.10 0.38
N TYR A 284 17.22 0.86 1.04
CA TYR A 284 15.78 0.99 1.18
C TYR A 284 14.92 -0.19 0.83
N ALA A 285 14.01 -0.50 1.76
CA ALA A 285 13.11 -1.61 1.62
C ALA A 285 13.94 -2.85 1.29
N MET A 286 14.40 -3.55 2.32
CA MET A 286 14.54 -4.96 2.07
C MET A 286 13.13 -5.46 1.79
N GLY A 287 12.73 -5.45 0.51
CA GLY A 287 11.77 -6.43 0.03
C GLY A 287 12.26 -7.75 0.61
N TYR A 288 11.36 -8.52 1.22
CA TYR A 288 11.70 -9.64 2.11
C TYR A 288 12.95 -10.43 1.66
N GLU A 289 13.08 -10.65 0.36
CA GLU A 289 14.24 -11.25 -0.32
C GLU A 289 15.62 -10.65 0.02
N ALA A 290 15.81 -9.32 0.01
CA ALA A 290 17.10 -8.69 0.25
C ALA A 290 17.54 -8.75 1.73
N PHE A 291 16.58 -8.76 2.66
CA PHE A 291 16.85 -8.94 4.09
C PHE A 291 17.49 -10.29 4.36
N TYR A 292 16.91 -11.34 3.79
CA TYR A 292 17.42 -12.69 3.96
C TYR A 292 18.75 -12.93 3.25
N ARG A 293 19.05 -12.16 2.18
CA ARG A 293 20.34 -12.22 1.46
C ARG A 293 21.46 -11.42 2.13
N ALA A 294 21.16 -10.27 2.72
CA ALA A 294 22.16 -9.37 3.33
C ALA A 294 22.50 -9.71 4.79
N ALA A 295 21.64 -10.46 5.49
CA ALA A 295 22.00 -11.05 6.78
C ALA A 295 23.23 -11.98 6.61
N PRO A 296 24.25 -11.91 7.48
CA PRO A 296 25.47 -12.71 7.39
C PRO A 296 25.16 -14.16 7.74
N MET A 297 24.61 -14.86 6.75
CA MET A 297 24.17 -16.24 6.86
C MET A 297 24.75 -16.92 5.63
N ALA A 298 25.89 -17.59 5.83
CA ALA A 298 26.59 -18.29 4.77
C ALA A 298 25.62 -19.21 4.01
N PRO A 299 25.49 -19.10 2.68
CA PRO A 299 24.64 -19.98 1.92
C PRO A 299 25.35 -21.33 1.77
N GLU A 300 25.04 -22.31 2.61
CA GLU A 300 25.28 -23.70 2.24
C GLU A 300 24.23 -24.08 1.19
N ARG A 301 24.68 -24.24 -0.06
CA ARG A 301 23.84 -24.78 -1.13
C ARG A 301 23.68 -26.28 -0.90
N ALA A 302 22.57 -26.69 -0.30
CA ALA A 302 22.14 -28.08 -0.35
C ALA A 302 21.50 -28.38 -1.73
N PRO A 303 21.79 -29.53 -2.36
CA PRO A 303 21.14 -29.92 -3.60
C PRO A 303 19.66 -30.26 -3.36
N VAL A 304 18.80 -29.86 -4.29
CA VAL A 304 17.37 -30.21 -4.30
C VAL A 304 17.25 -31.74 -4.38
N PRO A 305 16.45 -32.40 -3.51
CA PRO A 305 16.24 -33.84 -3.55
C PRO A 305 15.76 -34.32 -4.92
N ALA A 306 16.23 -35.50 -5.34
CA ALA A 306 15.87 -36.09 -6.62
C ALA A 306 14.34 -36.28 -6.74
N GLY A 307 13.74 -35.71 -7.79
CA GLY A 307 12.29 -35.78 -8.05
C GLY A 307 11.49 -34.55 -7.62
N CYS A 308 12.11 -33.53 -7.02
CA CYS A 308 11.46 -32.27 -6.67
C CYS A 308 11.76 -31.17 -7.70
N LEU A 309 10.75 -30.38 -8.06
CA LEU A 309 10.87 -29.22 -8.95
C LEU A 309 11.13 -27.97 -8.11
N GLN A 310 12.18 -27.20 -8.43
CA GLN A 310 12.36 -25.88 -7.81
C GLN A 310 11.45 -24.88 -8.53
N VAL A 311 10.49 -24.32 -7.81
CA VAL A 311 9.52 -23.34 -8.34
C VAL A 311 9.84 -21.99 -7.70
N SER A 312 9.99 -20.97 -8.54
CA SER A 312 10.20 -19.60 -8.07
C SER A 312 8.92 -19.11 -7.39
N SER A 313 9.02 -18.71 -6.12
CA SER A 313 7.91 -18.12 -5.36
C SER A 313 7.49 -16.74 -5.87
N LEU A 314 8.30 -16.12 -6.72
CA LEU A 314 8.04 -14.81 -7.32
C LEU A 314 7.34 -14.89 -8.67
N THR A 315 7.57 -15.95 -9.45
CA THR A 315 7.04 -16.06 -10.83
C THR A 315 6.09 -17.24 -11.03
N GLY A 316 5.96 -18.14 -10.05
CA GLY A 316 5.06 -19.29 -10.11
C GLY A 316 5.48 -20.37 -11.13
N GLN A 317 6.66 -20.25 -11.74
CA GLN A 317 7.15 -21.18 -12.76
C GLN A 317 8.23 -22.10 -12.23
N ALA A 318 8.22 -23.33 -12.74
CA ALA A 318 9.33 -24.27 -12.65
C ALA A 318 10.59 -23.59 -13.17
N VAL A 319 11.66 -23.51 -12.37
CA VAL A 319 12.94 -22.97 -12.82
C VAL A 319 13.68 -24.10 -13.53
N PRO A 320 13.78 -24.10 -14.88
CA PRO A 320 14.68 -25.03 -15.54
C PRO A 320 16.11 -24.59 -15.21
N GLN A 321 17.06 -25.52 -15.18
CA GLN A 321 18.46 -25.13 -15.14
C GLN A 321 18.83 -24.46 -16.48
N GLY A 322 18.64 -23.13 -16.56
CA GLY A 322 18.96 -22.26 -17.70
C GLY A 322 17.75 -21.83 -18.55
N ALA A 323 17.56 -20.50 -18.68
CA ALA A 323 16.67 -19.72 -19.57
C ALA A 323 15.26 -19.30 -19.09
N TRP A 324 14.86 -18.09 -19.52
CA TRP A 324 13.78 -17.18 -19.04
C TRP A 324 12.41 -17.39 -19.75
N LEU A 325 11.32 -16.85 -19.18
CA LEU A 325 9.91 -17.05 -19.59
C LEU A 325 9.11 -15.74 -19.80
N GLU A 326 8.15 -15.79 -20.75
CA GLU A 326 7.17 -14.76 -21.13
C GLU A 326 5.71 -15.09 -20.68
N GLU A 327 4.93 -14.01 -20.48
CA GLU A 327 3.47 -13.73 -20.50
C GLU A 327 2.39 -14.52 -19.68
N CYS A 328 1.39 -13.78 -19.16
CA CYS A 328 0.28 -14.22 -18.30
C CYS A 328 -1.07 -13.52 -18.68
N PRO A 329 -2.26 -14.18 -18.59
CA PRO A 329 -3.59 -13.58 -18.85
C PRO A 329 -4.43 -13.28 -17.56
N PRO A 330 -5.62 -12.64 -17.64
CA PRO A 330 -6.18 -11.77 -16.58
C PRO A 330 -7.20 -12.41 -15.59
N GLU A 331 -7.42 -11.67 -14.49
CA GLU A 331 -8.01 -12.02 -13.17
C GLU A 331 -9.56 -12.04 -13.06
N ALA A 332 -10.05 -12.67 -11.97
CA ALA A 332 -11.41 -12.57 -11.41
C ALA A 332 -11.36 -11.97 -9.97
N PRO A 333 -12.43 -11.36 -9.43
CA PRO A 333 -12.37 -10.46 -8.27
C PRO A 333 -12.41 -11.19 -6.90
N PRO A 334 -11.82 -10.62 -5.83
CA PRO A 334 -11.80 -11.24 -4.51
C PRO A 334 -13.06 -10.97 -3.65
N VAL A 335 -13.38 -11.92 -2.77
CA VAL A 335 -14.44 -11.87 -1.75
C VAL A 335 -13.86 -11.37 -0.42
N ALA A 336 -14.51 -10.38 0.21
CA ALA A 336 -14.07 -9.72 1.46
C ALA A 336 -14.64 -10.37 2.73
N ALA A 337 -13.93 -10.25 3.87
CA ALA A 337 -14.40 -10.59 5.22
C ALA A 337 -14.25 -9.38 6.17
N ARG A 338 -15.23 -9.20 7.08
CA ARG A 338 -15.34 -8.05 7.99
C ARG A 338 -14.63 -8.29 9.33
N VAL A 339 -13.87 -7.30 9.81
CA VAL A 339 -13.30 -7.26 11.15
C VAL A 339 -13.47 -5.85 11.72
N GLY A 340 -14.02 -5.73 12.93
CA GLY A 340 -14.07 -4.47 13.68
C GLY A 340 -13.00 -4.44 14.76
N VAL A 341 -12.24 -3.35 14.84
CA VAL A 341 -11.25 -3.12 15.90
C VAL A 341 -11.62 -1.81 16.60
N SER A 342 -11.78 -1.89 17.92
CA SER A 342 -12.09 -0.71 18.75
C SER A 342 -10.82 0.02 19.19
N LEU A 343 -11.00 1.24 19.70
CA LEU A 343 -9.92 2.20 20.02
C LEU A 343 -8.94 1.72 21.09
N ASP A 344 -9.31 0.74 21.92
CA ASP A 344 -8.43 0.14 22.93
C ASP A 344 -7.73 -1.13 22.42
N GLY A 345 -7.84 -1.44 21.13
CA GLY A 345 -7.26 -2.64 20.52
C GLY A 345 -8.14 -3.88 20.64
N THR A 346 -9.34 -3.79 21.22
CA THR A 346 -10.24 -4.94 21.29
C THR A 346 -10.83 -5.22 19.91
N VAL A 347 -10.58 -6.43 19.38
CA VAL A 347 -11.17 -6.93 18.14
C VAL A 347 -12.56 -7.48 18.44
N THR A 348 -13.60 -6.84 17.91
CA THR A 348 -14.97 -7.35 17.97
C THR A 348 -15.39 -7.87 16.60
N GLY A 349 -15.68 -9.18 16.52
CA GLY A 349 -16.09 -9.82 15.28
C GLY A 349 -15.86 -11.33 15.17
N VAL A 350 -15.23 -11.98 16.16
CA VAL A 350 -14.94 -13.44 16.07
C VAL A 350 -15.94 -14.31 16.86
N SER A 351 -17.01 -13.75 17.42
CA SER A 351 -18.05 -14.58 18.06
C SER A 351 -19.46 -14.02 17.87
N GLY A 352 -20.32 -14.77 17.19
CA GLY A 352 -21.75 -14.53 17.17
C GLY A 352 -22.48 -15.53 16.29
N ALA A 353 -23.32 -16.38 16.90
CA ALA A 353 -24.34 -17.11 16.18
C ALA A 353 -25.20 -16.14 15.36
N TRP A 354 -25.53 -16.53 14.13
CA TRP A 354 -26.31 -15.74 13.18
C TRP A 354 -27.68 -15.31 13.76
N PRO A 355 -28.14 -14.06 13.54
CA PRO A 355 -29.52 -13.72 13.82
C PRO A 355 -30.46 -14.44 12.84
N ALA A 356 -31.50 -15.05 13.39
CA ALA A 356 -32.57 -15.67 12.62
C ALA A 356 -33.37 -14.57 11.88
N ALA A 357 -33.37 -14.67 10.56
CA ALA A 357 -34.18 -13.93 9.60
C ALA A 357 -33.70 -12.51 9.19
N ALA A 358 -33.25 -12.43 7.93
CA ALA A 358 -33.26 -11.23 7.11
C ALA A 358 -34.44 -11.30 6.10
N PRO A 359 -34.96 -10.14 5.63
CA PRO A 359 -36.21 -10.05 4.87
C PRO A 359 -36.12 -10.66 3.46
N ALA A 360 -37.29 -11.06 2.94
CA ALA A 360 -37.43 -11.85 1.72
C ALA A 360 -36.91 -11.14 0.46
N PRO A 361 -36.09 -11.81 -0.38
CA PRO A 361 -35.60 -11.26 -1.63
C PRO A 361 -36.62 -11.32 -2.78
N VAL A 362 -36.51 -10.36 -3.69
CA VAL A 362 -37.25 -10.22 -4.97
C VAL A 362 -36.89 -11.37 -5.92
N PRO A 363 -37.86 -11.98 -6.66
CA PRO A 363 -37.60 -13.21 -7.40
C PRO A 363 -36.85 -12.96 -8.72
N VAL A 364 -35.71 -13.63 -8.86
CA VAL A 364 -34.94 -13.82 -10.10
C VAL A 364 -35.31 -15.20 -10.67
N PRO A 365 -35.34 -15.42 -12.01
CA PRO A 365 -35.72 -16.71 -12.58
C PRO A 365 -34.82 -17.84 -12.06
N ALA A 366 -35.44 -18.95 -11.66
CA ALA A 366 -34.76 -20.05 -10.99
C ALA A 366 -33.66 -20.67 -11.86
N ALA A 367 -32.42 -20.60 -11.34
CA ALA A 367 -31.39 -21.55 -11.73
C ALA A 367 -31.86 -22.98 -11.36
N PRO A 368 -31.44 -24.01 -12.13
CA PRO A 368 -31.81 -25.38 -11.83
C PRO A 368 -31.39 -25.74 -10.38
N PRO A 369 -32.21 -26.53 -9.65
CA PRO A 369 -31.96 -26.81 -8.25
C PRO A 369 -30.60 -27.49 -8.08
N ALA A 370 -29.78 -26.93 -7.19
CA ALA A 370 -28.58 -27.60 -6.72
C ALA A 370 -28.96 -28.98 -6.14
N PRO A 371 -28.19 -30.04 -6.44
CA PRO A 371 -28.48 -31.36 -5.90
C PRO A 371 -28.46 -31.30 -4.36
N ALA A 372 -29.41 -32.01 -3.75
CA ALA A 372 -29.52 -32.11 -2.30
C ALA A 372 -28.17 -32.46 -1.67
N ALA A 373 -27.78 -31.70 -0.64
CA ALA A 373 -26.56 -31.92 0.13
C ALA A 373 -26.66 -33.24 0.91
N GLY A 374 -26.37 -34.35 0.22
CA GLY A 374 -25.83 -35.52 0.89
C GLY A 374 -24.48 -35.12 1.47
N SER A 375 -24.26 -35.40 2.76
CA SER A 375 -22.99 -35.15 3.45
C SER A 375 -21.88 -35.86 2.70
N ARG A 376 -21.20 -35.16 1.79
CA ARG A 376 -20.01 -35.70 1.14
C ARG A 376 -19.01 -35.97 2.26
N PRO A 377 -18.41 -37.17 2.32
CA PRO A 377 -17.42 -37.46 3.34
C PRO A 377 -16.29 -36.43 3.22
N ARG A 378 -15.94 -35.79 4.34
CA ARG A 378 -14.83 -34.84 4.40
C ARG A 378 -13.55 -35.61 4.04
N PRO A 379 -12.71 -35.07 3.15
CA PRO A 379 -11.43 -35.69 2.86
C PRO A 379 -10.59 -35.69 4.15
N GLU A 380 -9.98 -36.83 4.47
CA GLU A 380 -8.96 -36.89 5.51
C GLU A 380 -7.73 -36.12 5.03
N PHE A 381 -6.99 -35.48 5.93
CA PHE A 381 -5.74 -34.79 5.57
C PHE A 381 -4.60 -35.35 6.39
N GLU A 382 -3.54 -35.75 5.71
CA GLU A 382 -2.23 -35.92 6.33
C GLU A 382 -1.52 -34.56 6.30
N VAL A 383 -0.89 -34.19 7.42
CA VAL A 383 -0.10 -32.96 7.51
C VAL A 383 1.31 -33.29 7.94
N SER A 384 2.27 -32.81 7.14
CA SER A 384 3.67 -32.87 7.49
C SER A 384 4.22 -31.46 7.60
N TRP A 385 5.00 -31.26 8.63
CA TRP A 385 5.68 -30.02 8.88
C TRP A 385 7.15 -30.40 9.08
N PRO A 386 7.90 -30.61 7.98
CA PRO A 386 9.29 -31.00 8.08
C PRO A 386 10.01 -30.00 8.98
N GLN A 387 10.92 -30.52 9.81
CA GLN A 387 11.64 -29.69 10.79
C GLN A 387 12.11 -28.42 10.11
N ALA A 388 11.61 -27.29 10.61
CA ALA A 388 12.13 -25.98 10.25
C ALA A 388 13.61 -26.01 10.62
N GLU A 389 14.48 -26.21 9.64
CA GLU A 389 15.91 -26.07 9.87
C GLU A 389 16.15 -24.67 10.42
N ALA A 390 17.08 -24.58 11.38
CA ALA A 390 17.32 -23.47 12.31
C ALA A 390 17.62 -22.09 11.67
N ALA A 391 17.41 -21.92 10.37
CA ALA A 391 17.58 -20.69 9.61
C ALA A 391 16.25 -19.99 9.23
N GLY A 392 15.09 -20.66 9.38
CA GLY A 392 13.74 -20.07 9.35
C GLY A 392 13.37 -19.17 8.14
N ARG A 393 13.94 -19.41 6.96
CA ARG A 393 13.74 -18.53 5.79
C ARG A 393 12.42 -18.70 5.07
N ASP A 394 11.84 -19.90 5.10
CA ASP A 394 10.52 -20.21 4.54
C ASP A 394 9.96 -21.39 5.33
N LEU A 395 8.76 -21.24 5.91
CA LEU A 395 8.12 -22.35 6.60
C LEU A 395 7.16 -23.05 5.64
N PHE A 396 7.40 -24.34 5.40
CA PHE A 396 6.51 -25.14 4.58
C PHE A 396 5.62 -25.99 5.46
N CYS A 397 4.33 -25.94 5.18
CA CYS A 397 3.40 -26.98 5.59
C CYS A 397 3.08 -27.84 4.37
N TYR A 398 3.11 -29.16 4.53
CA TYR A 398 2.73 -30.09 3.48
C TYR A 398 1.37 -30.66 3.84
N LEU A 399 0.40 -30.47 2.95
CA LEU A 399 -0.95 -31.01 3.08
C LEU A 399 -1.14 -32.13 2.07
N ARG A 400 -1.56 -33.30 2.52
CA ARG A 400 -1.96 -34.41 1.64
C ARG A 400 -3.40 -34.77 1.91
N PRO A 401 -4.34 -34.20 1.13
CA PRO A 401 -5.73 -34.62 1.20
C PRO A 401 -5.84 -36.05 0.69
N GLY A 402 -6.54 -36.90 1.43
CA GLY A 402 -6.92 -38.24 1.00
C GLY A 402 -7.80 -38.19 -0.25
N ALA A 403 -7.99 -39.35 -0.88
CA ALA A 403 -8.95 -39.47 -1.97
C ALA A 403 -10.37 -39.26 -1.41
N GLY A 404 -10.91 -38.05 -1.60
CA GLY A 404 -12.27 -37.71 -1.19
C GLY A 404 -13.33 -38.23 -2.16
N ALA A 405 -14.60 -37.89 -1.90
CA ALA A 405 -15.73 -38.23 -2.75
C ALA A 405 -15.63 -37.72 -4.21
N ASP A 406 -14.76 -36.75 -4.46
CA ASP A 406 -14.56 -36.14 -5.77
C ASP A 406 -13.60 -36.94 -6.69
N GLY A 407 -13.09 -38.08 -6.22
CA GLY A 407 -12.21 -38.96 -7.00
C GLY A 407 -10.75 -38.50 -7.04
N PRO A 408 -9.86 -39.29 -7.68
CA PRO A 408 -8.45 -38.94 -7.83
C PRO A 408 -8.28 -37.76 -8.80
N GLY A 409 -7.65 -36.67 -8.35
CA GLY A 409 -7.31 -35.55 -9.21
C GLY A 409 -6.93 -34.31 -8.41
N CYS A 410 -7.93 -33.53 -8.00
CA CYS A 410 -7.76 -32.29 -7.25
C CYS A 410 -8.99 -31.95 -6.40
N LEU A 411 -8.78 -31.21 -5.32
CA LEU A 411 -9.80 -30.53 -4.54
C LEU A 411 -10.11 -29.19 -5.23
N ALA A 412 -10.94 -29.25 -6.27
CA ALA A 412 -11.35 -28.06 -7.02
C ALA A 412 -12.04 -27.03 -6.10
N ALA A 413 -11.76 -25.74 -6.34
CA ALA A 413 -12.28 -24.60 -5.58
C ALA A 413 -12.02 -24.65 -4.07
N ALA A 414 -11.00 -25.40 -3.62
CA ALA A 414 -10.52 -25.33 -2.26
C ALA A 414 -9.54 -24.16 -2.09
N GLU A 415 -9.82 -23.28 -1.14
CA GLU A 415 -8.95 -22.20 -0.71
C GLU A 415 -8.18 -22.66 0.52
N VAL A 416 -6.86 -22.54 0.49
CA VAL A 416 -6.03 -22.72 1.68
C VAL A 416 -5.67 -21.35 2.21
N VAL A 417 -5.90 -21.14 3.49
CA VAL A 417 -5.63 -19.89 4.16
C VAL A 417 -4.80 -20.18 5.39
N TYR A 418 -3.81 -19.35 5.66
CA TYR A 418 -3.05 -19.44 6.90
C TYR A 418 -3.14 -18.16 7.71
N SER A 419 -3.06 -18.32 9.02
CA SER A 419 -2.98 -17.25 10.00
C SER A 419 -1.70 -17.44 10.81
N VAL A 420 -0.94 -16.36 11.04
CA VAL A 420 0.25 -16.38 11.88
C VAL A 420 0.01 -15.50 13.08
N ALA A 421 0.39 -16.00 14.25
CA ALA A 421 0.26 -15.31 15.52
C ALA A 421 1.63 -15.32 16.20
N ALA A 422 2.20 -14.16 16.54
CA ALA A 422 3.54 -14.05 17.13
C ALA A 422 3.51 -13.51 18.57
N GLY A 423 3.99 -14.30 19.54
CA GLY A 423 4.06 -13.90 20.96
C GLY A 423 2.70 -13.85 21.68
N ALA A 424 2.70 -13.32 22.91
CA ALA A 424 1.51 -13.27 23.79
C ALA A 424 0.46 -12.20 23.42
N ASP A 425 0.84 -11.21 22.59
CA ASP A 425 0.01 -10.06 22.20
C ASP A 425 -0.20 -10.02 20.67
N TYR A 426 -0.92 -11.00 20.13
CA TYR A 426 -0.95 -11.39 18.72
C TYR A 426 -1.18 -10.28 17.67
N LEU A 427 -0.26 -10.18 16.69
CA LEU A 427 -0.57 -9.69 15.33
C LEU A 427 -1.07 -10.90 14.52
N VAL A 428 -2.35 -10.92 14.15
CA VAL A 428 -2.92 -11.95 13.26
C VAL A 428 -3.06 -11.38 11.87
N TYR A 429 -2.32 -11.93 10.90
CA TYR A 429 -2.60 -11.68 9.49
C TYR A 429 -3.01 -12.98 8.82
N ARG A 430 -4.09 -12.90 8.03
CA ARG A 430 -4.69 -14.01 7.30
C ARG A 430 -4.35 -13.84 5.82
N LYS A 431 -3.71 -14.84 5.21
CA LYS A 431 -3.31 -14.78 3.79
C LYS A 431 -3.68 -16.07 3.07
N PRO A 432 -4.02 -16.00 1.77
CA PRO A 432 -4.06 -17.18 0.92
C PRO A 432 -2.70 -17.88 0.98
N ALA A 433 -2.73 -19.19 1.22
CA ALA A 433 -1.55 -20.03 1.38
C ALA A 433 -1.14 -20.71 0.06
N LEU A 434 -2.05 -20.72 -0.92
CA LEU A 434 -1.81 -21.17 -2.28
C LEU A 434 -1.67 -19.96 -3.21
N ALA A 435 -0.79 -20.07 -4.20
CA ALA A 435 -0.70 -19.09 -5.27
C ALA A 435 -1.99 -19.11 -6.12
N PHE A 436 -2.32 -17.99 -6.76
CA PHE A 436 -3.53 -17.88 -7.59
C PHE A 436 -3.57 -19.00 -8.65
N GLY A 437 -4.64 -19.79 -8.67
CA GLY A 437 -4.83 -20.91 -9.60
C GLY A 437 -4.17 -22.24 -9.20
N GLN A 438 -3.49 -22.32 -8.05
CA GLN A 438 -2.95 -23.58 -7.54
C GLN A 438 -4.06 -24.42 -6.88
N GLU A 439 -4.17 -25.69 -7.26
CA GLU A 439 -5.15 -26.64 -6.71
C GLU A 439 -4.48 -27.65 -5.76
N LEU A 440 -5.20 -28.08 -4.71
CA LEU A 440 -4.76 -29.16 -3.84
C LEU A 440 -4.96 -30.51 -4.53
N ARG A 441 -3.88 -31.22 -4.86
CA ARG A 441 -3.94 -32.56 -5.45
C ARG A 441 -4.22 -33.62 -4.39
N THR A 442 -5.26 -34.42 -4.61
CA THR A 442 -5.64 -35.54 -3.73
C THR A 442 -4.62 -36.69 -3.85
N GLY A 443 -4.31 -37.35 -2.74
CA GLY A 443 -3.37 -38.47 -2.68
C GLY A 443 -1.91 -38.08 -2.80
N GLN A 444 -1.59 -36.78 -2.95
CA GLN A 444 -0.25 -36.23 -3.11
C GLN A 444 0.06 -35.18 -2.04
N TRP A 445 1.34 -35.00 -1.73
CA TRP A 445 1.78 -33.90 -0.87
C TRP A 445 1.75 -32.58 -1.64
N ASN A 446 1.05 -31.60 -1.08
CA ASN A 446 0.98 -30.24 -1.59
C ASN A 446 1.78 -29.34 -0.66
N ALA A 447 2.80 -28.68 -1.19
CA ALA A 447 3.58 -27.71 -0.43
C ALA A 447 2.79 -26.40 -0.30
N VAL A 448 2.63 -25.94 0.93
CA VAL A 448 2.02 -24.67 1.31
C VAL A 448 3.13 -23.80 1.88
N ALA A 449 3.50 -22.75 1.14
CA ALA A 449 4.52 -21.81 1.57
C ALA A 449 3.89 -20.81 2.55
N LEU A 450 4.48 -20.69 3.74
CA LEU A 450 4.01 -19.82 4.79
C LEU A 450 5.08 -18.75 5.01
N PRO A 451 4.99 -17.60 4.33
CA PRO A 451 5.88 -16.48 4.60
C PRO A 451 5.55 -15.95 6.00
N VAL A 452 6.35 -16.39 6.97
CA VAL A 452 6.27 -15.95 8.35
C VAL A 452 7.44 -15.01 8.65
N PRO A 453 7.23 -13.91 9.37
CA PRO A 453 8.33 -13.05 9.77
C PRO A 453 9.27 -13.83 10.69
N LEU A 454 10.58 -13.77 10.42
CA LEU A 454 11.59 -14.24 11.35
C LEU A 454 11.59 -13.34 12.59
N LEU A 455 10.77 -13.70 13.56
CA LEU A 455 10.77 -13.13 14.89
C LEU A 455 11.40 -14.17 15.83
N ALA A 456 12.29 -13.72 16.72
CA ALA A 456 12.73 -14.51 17.88
C ALA A 456 11.58 -14.60 18.90
N ALA A 457 10.50 -15.27 18.48
CA ALA A 457 9.25 -15.39 19.21
C ALA A 457 8.62 -16.73 18.91
N GLU A 458 7.81 -17.23 19.86
CA GLU A 458 6.92 -18.35 19.58
C GLU A 458 5.87 -17.89 18.55
N LEU A 459 5.85 -18.60 17.42
CA LEU A 459 4.83 -18.43 16.40
C LEU A 459 3.78 -19.52 16.55
N ARG A 460 2.50 -19.14 16.50
CA ARG A 460 1.39 -20.06 16.27
C ARG A 460 0.89 -19.87 14.85
N ILE A 461 1.01 -20.89 14.03
CA ILE A 461 0.48 -20.88 12.67
C ILE A 461 -0.76 -21.77 12.65
N GLU A 462 -1.84 -21.26 12.07
CA GLU A 462 -3.06 -21.99 11.80
C GLU A 462 -3.26 -22.07 10.29
N ILE A 463 -3.65 -23.23 9.78
CA ILE A 463 -3.96 -23.47 8.37
C ILE A 463 -5.39 -23.99 8.29
N THR A 464 -6.18 -23.35 7.44
CA THR A 464 -7.56 -23.73 7.15
C THR A 464 -7.69 -24.03 5.67
N VAL A 465 -8.43 -25.09 5.33
CA VAL A 465 -8.84 -25.41 3.96
C VAL A 465 -10.35 -25.26 3.90
N VAL A 466 -10.84 -24.35 3.07
CA VAL A 466 -12.27 -24.09 2.88
C VAL A 466 -12.67 -24.32 1.43
N ARG A 467 -13.90 -24.74 1.19
CA ARG A 467 -14.45 -24.89 -0.16
C ARG A 467 -15.88 -24.40 -0.19
N GLY A 468 -16.16 -23.37 -0.99
CA GLY A 468 -17.50 -22.78 -1.09
C GLY A 468 -18.07 -22.34 0.28
N GLY A 469 -17.20 -21.90 1.19
CA GLY A 469 -17.56 -21.51 2.56
C GLY A 469 -17.62 -22.65 3.59
N GLU A 470 -17.49 -23.92 3.18
CA GLU A 470 -17.41 -25.06 4.11
C GLU A 470 -15.96 -25.30 4.56
N LEU A 471 -15.73 -25.40 5.87
CA LEU A 471 -14.46 -25.83 6.44
C LEU A 471 -14.23 -27.32 6.19
N LEU A 472 -13.23 -27.63 5.38
CA LEU A 472 -12.81 -29.00 5.07
C LEU A 472 -11.74 -29.51 6.03
N PHE A 473 -10.82 -28.62 6.42
CA PHE A 473 -9.67 -28.98 7.27
C PHE A 473 -9.15 -27.77 8.05
N GLU A 474 -8.64 -28.03 9.25
CA GLU A 474 -7.92 -27.06 10.07
C GLU A 474 -6.78 -27.77 10.81
N CYS A 475 -5.61 -27.14 10.87
CA CYS A 475 -4.57 -27.51 11.81
C CYS A 475 -3.83 -26.30 12.33
N ALA A 476 -3.23 -26.44 13.51
CA ALA A 476 -2.36 -25.41 14.07
C ALA A 476 -1.05 -26.03 14.54
N ARG A 477 0.04 -25.27 14.42
CA ARG A 477 1.35 -25.62 14.96
C ARG A 477 1.97 -24.43 15.67
N ALA A 478 2.41 -24.67 16.91
CA ALA A 478 3.33 -23.79 17.60
C ALA A 478 4.76 -24.09 17.12
N LEU A 479 5.51 -23.03 16.85
CA LEU A 479 6.86 -23.06 16.33
C LEU A 479 7.71 -22.15 17.20
N SER A 480 8.75 -22.72 17.80
CA SER A 480 9.83 -21.93 18.38
C SER A 480 10.89 -21.77 17.31
N LEU A 481 10.99 -20.57 16.73
CA LEU A 481 12.12 -20.20 15.89
C LEU A 481 13.27 -19.87 16.84
N GLY A 482 14.21 -20.81 16.97
CA GLY A 482 15.35 -20.75 17.89
C GLY A 482 16.38 -19.70 17.54
#